data_AF-A0A961BJP8-F1
#
_entry.id   AF-A0A961BJP8-F1
#
_cell.length_a   1.000
_cell.length_b   1.000
_cell.length_c   1.000
_cell.angle_alpha   90.00
_cell.angle_beta   90.00
_cell.angle_gamma   90.00
#
_symmetry.space_group_name_H-M   'P 1'
#
loop_
_entity.id
_entity.type
_entity.pdbx_description
1 polymer ?
#
loop_
_entity_poly.entity_id
_entity_poly.type
_entity_poly.pdbx_seq_one_letter_code
_entity_poly.pdbx_strand_id
1 'polypeptide(L)'
;MKWIGLAFLIISALLAMDHRNWFAPAVIGLIILGYWYFAEREPDHVPPDESDYLHRDEQPVKLQESSTSFDLSDFAPFLKRLSSQVTGGYTAKVVDHLAGLASTMKHEQERSLEYEAVFRGQRCPLNIGLFKDDAEEITIYFHTPKPLADFIDSEIEAFFVERGM
;
A
#
# COMPACT_ATOMS: atom_id res chain seq x y z
N MET A 1 -38.51 26.50 -4.30
CA MET A 1 -38.96 25.28 -3.59
C MET A 1 -38.98 25.51 -2.06
N LYS A 2 -39.93 26.29 -1.52
CA LYS A 2 -40.03 26.57 -0.07
C LYS A 2 -41.38 26.17 0.57
N TRP A 3 -42.27 25.55 -0.20
CA TRP A 3 -43.65 25.26 0.22
C TRP A 3 -43.86 23.84 0.79
N ILE A 4 -42.88 22.95 0.65
CA ILE A 4 -43.01 21.53 1.07
C ILE A 4 -42.89 21.38 2.61
N GLY A 5 -42.14 22.27 3.28
CA GLY A 5 -41.93 22.19 4.73
C GLY A 5 -43.18 22.48 5.57
N LEU A 6 -44.11 23.31 5.09
CA LEU A 6 -45.28 23.72 5.88
C LEU A 6 -46.36 22.62 5.96
N ALA A 7 -46.49 21.79 4.92
CA ALA A 7 -47.45 20.68 4.89
C ALA A 7 -47.08 19.57 5.90
N PHE A 8 -45.78 19.35 6.14
CA PHE A 8 -45.29 18.32 7.07
C PHE A 8 -45.58 18.64 8.55
N LEU A 9 -45.55 19.94 8.92
CA LEU A 9 -45.86 20.37 10.27
C LEU A 9 -47.35 20.21 10.63
N ILE A 10 -48.25 20.42 9.66
CA ILE A 10 -49.70 20.33 9.88
C ILE A 10 -50.14 18.87 10.08
N ILE A 11 -49.60 17.94 9.30
CA ILE A 11 -49.94 16.51 9.40
C ILE A 11 -49.44 15.91 10.73
N SER A 12 -48.26 16.35 11.20
CA SER A 12 -47.71 15.90 12.48
C SER A 12 -48.55 16.37 13.69
N ALA A 13 -49.12 17.57 13.62
CA ALA A 13 -49.99 18.10 14.67
C ALA A 13 -51.36 17.38 14.73
N LEU A 14 -51.92 17.00 13.57
CA LEU A 14 -53.20 16.30 13.48
C LEU A 14 -53.12 14.83 13.97
N LEU A 15 -51.98 14.16 13.76
CA LEU A 15 -51.76 12.79 14.25
C LEU A 15 -51.51 12.71 15.77
N ALA A 16 -51.12 13.81 16.41
CA ALA A 16 -50.87 13.86 17.85
C ALA A 16 -52.15 13.97 18.71
N MET A 17 -53.31 14.24 18.10
CA MET A 17 -54.59 14.41 18.83
C MET A 17 -55.38 13.11 19.03
N ASP A 18 -54.98 11.98 18.43
CA ASP A 18 -55.64 10.69 18.64
C ASP A 18 -54.84 9.81 19.63
N HIS A 19 -55.26 9.84 20.89
CA HIS A 19 -54.54 9.27 22.03
C HIS A 19 -54.56 7.73 22.11
N ARG A 20 -55.15 7.05 21.11
CA ARG A 20 -55.38 5.59 21.12
C ARG A 20 -54.29 4.75 20.46
N ASN A 21 -53.30 5.33 19.77
CA ASN A 21 -52.34 4.54 18.99
C ASN A 21 -50.90 5.09 19.05
N TRP A 22 -50.27 4.99 20.22
CA TRP A 22 -48.90 5.47 20.49
C TRP A 22 -47.82 4.85 19.57
N PHE A 23 -48.07 3.69 18.95
CA PHE A 23 -47.07 3.00 18.12
C PHE A 23 -46.98 3.51 16.67
N ALA A 24 -47.95 4.29 16.17
CA ALA A 24 -47.99 4.73 14.77
C ALA A 24 -46.88 5.73 14.34
N PRO A 25 -46.48 6.75 15.14
CA PRO A 25 -45.54 7.78 14.67
C PRO A 25 -44.09 7.26 14.54
N ALA A 26 -43.69 6.29 15.36
CA ALA A 26 -42.33 5.73 15.32
C ALA A 26 -42.07 4.92 14.03
N VAL A 27 -43.08 4.19 13.54
CA VAL A 27 -42.96 3.39 12.31
C VAL A 27 -42.89 4.29 11.08
N ILE A 28 -43.70 5.36 11.05
CA ILE A 28 -43.69 6.33 9.95
C ILE A 28 -42.34 7.07 9.89
N GLY A 29 -41.75 7.42 11.03
CA GLY A 29 -40.42 8.03 11.10
C GLY A 29 -39.32 7.14 10.50
N LEU A 30 -39.35 5.83 10.78
CA LEU A 30 -38.38 4.87 10.22
C LEU A 30 -38.53 4.68 8.71
N ILE A 31 -39.76 4.67 8.20
CA ILE A 31 -40.01 4.54 6.75
C ILE A 31 -39.51 5.78 6.01
N ILE A 32 -39.74 6.98 6.54
CA ILE A 32 -39.25 8.23 5.94
C ILE A 32 -37.71 8.29 5.96
N LEU A 33 -37.08 7.89 7.08
CA LEU A 33 -35.62 7.86 7.18
C LEU A 33 -35.00 6.85 6.20
N GLY A 34 -35.61 5.67 6.04
CA GLY A 34 -35.18 4.67 5.07
C GLY A 34 -35.33 5.15 3.63
N TYR A 35 -36.44 5.84 3.31
CA TYR A 35 -36.67 6.40 1.98
C TYR A 35 -35.68 7.53 1.66
N TRP A 36 -35.36 8.39 2.63
CA TRP A 36 -34.35 9.44 2.48
C TRP A 36 -32.95 8.86 2.27
N TYR A 37 -32.55 7.88 3.07
CA TYR A 37 -31.28 7.17 2.92
C TYR A 37 -31.12 6.49 1.55
N PHE A 38 -32.21 5.96 1.00
CA PHE A 38 -32.20 5.30 -0.30
C PHE A 38 -32.24 6.30 -1.47
N ALA A 39 -32.92 7.46 -1.29
CA ALA A 39 -33.02 8.51 -2.30
C ALA A 39 -31.72 9.35 -2.43
N GLU A 40 -30.95 9.52 -1.36
CA GLU A 40 -29.65 10.22 -1.38
C GLU A 40 -28.51 9.37 -1.98
N ARG A 41 -28.74 8.07 -2.21
CA ARG A 41 -27.83 7.23 -2.99
C ARG A 41 -28.12 7.45 -4.48
N GLU A 42 -27.56 8.50 -5.04
CA GLU A 42 -27.39 8.60 -6.50
C GLU A 42 -26.66 7.33 -7.01
N PRO A 43 -27.24 6.54 -7.92
CA PRO A 43 -26.57 5.40 -8.52
C PRO A 43 -25.66 5.88 -9.66
N ASP A 44 -24.71 6.78 -9.36
CA ASP A 44 -23.79 7.32 -10.36
C ASP A 44 -22.42 6.64 -10.28
N HIS A 45 -22.45 5.31 -10.28
CA HIS A 45 -21.38 4.55 -10.89
C HIS A 45 -21.97 3.81 -12.07
N VAL A 46 -22.07 4.51 -13.20
CA VAL A 46 -22.01 3.83 -14.50
C VAL A 46 -20.72 3.01 -14.45
N PRO A 47 -20.78 1.67 -14.45
CA PRO A 47 -19.57 0.87 -14.57
C PRO A 47 -18.87 1.36 -15.85
N PRO A 48 -17.57 1.67 -15.79
CA PRO A 48 -16.83 2.07 -16.98
C PRO A 48 -17.11 1.08 -18.09
N ASP A 49 -17.28 1.58 -19.32
CA ASP A 49 -17.46 0.75 -20.51
C ASP A 49 -16.45 -0.40 -20.49
N GLU A 50 -16.93 -1.65 -20.55
CA GLU A 50 -16.09 -2.86 -20.47
C GLU A 50 -14.96 -2.85 -21.53
N SER A 51 -15.14 -2.10 -22.63
CA SER A 51 -14.12 -1.93 -23.67
C SER A 51 -12.92 -1.07 -23.25
N ASP A 52 -13.04 -0.25 -22.21
CA ASP A 52 -11.94 0.60 -21.68
C ASP A 52 -10.98 -0.21 -20.77
N TYR A 53 -11.37 -1.42 -20.37
CA TYR A 53 -10.52 -2.33 -19.58
C TYR A 53 -9.57 -3.18 -20.44
N LEU A 54 -9.85 -3.35 -21.73
CA LEU A 54 -9.04 -4.18 -22.63
C LEU A 54 -7.79 -3.45 -23.18
N HIS A 55 -7.69 -2.14 -22.93
CA HIS A 55 -6.59 -1.30 -23.39
C HIS A 55 -5.94 -0.46 -22.29
N ARG A 56 -6.08 -0.84 -21.01
CA ARG A 56 -5.10 -0.38 -20.01
C ARG A 56 -3.79 -1.10 -20.32
N ASP A 57 -3.09 -0.58 -21.33
CA ASP A 57 -1.71 -0.88 -21.63
C ASP A 57 -0.99 -0.91 -20.29
N GLU A 58 -0.41 -2.07 -19.98
CA GLU A 58 0.45 -2.29 -18.84
C GLU A 58 1.66 -1.37 -19.01
N GLN A 59 1.50 -0.08 -18.70
CA GLN A 59 2.60 0.85 -18.69
C GLN A 59 3.65 0.24 -17.76
N PRO A 60 4.85 -0.05 -18.27
CA PRO A 60 5.87 -0.71 -17.49
C PRO A 60 6.07 0.12 -16.23
N VAL A 61 5.84 -0.51 -15.08
CA VAL A 61 5.98 0.16 -13.79
C VAL A 61 7.39 0.72 -13.73
N LYS A 62 7.50 2.06 -13.71
CA LYS A 62 8.80 2.71 -13.69
C LYS A 62 9.49 2.37 -12.38
N LEU A 63 10.53 1.54 -12.46
CA LEU A 63 11.37 1.19 -11.31
C LEU A 63 12.33 2.34 -11.03
N GLN A 64 12.53 2.63 -9.74
CA GLN A 64 13.52 3.56 -9.23
C GLN A 64 14.66 2.75 -8.62
N GLU A 65 15.88 3.23 -8.82
CA GLU A 65 17.08 2.68 -8.21
C GLU A 65 17.31 3.30 -6.82
N SER A 66 17.67 2.46 -5.85
CA SER A 66 18.29 2.81 -4.58
C SER A 66 19.56 1.97 -4.44
N SER A 67 20.70 2.58 -4.15
CA SER A 67 21.99 1.86 -4.12
C SER A 67 22.95 2.41 -3.08
N THR A 68 23.80 1.54 -2.56
CA THR A 68 24.85 1.89 -1.60
C THR A 68 25.91 0.79 -1.50
N SER A 69 27.05 1.11 -0.91
CA SER A 69 28.09 0.13 -0.58
C SER A 69 28.11 -0.19 0.91
N PHE A 70 28.35 -1.46 1.23
CA PHE A 70 28.47 -1.95 2.59
C PHE A 70 29.76 -2.73 2.78
N ASP A 71 30.37 -2.58 3.96
CA ASP A 71 31.27 -3.60 4.48
C ASP A 71 30.51 -4.93 4.60
N LEU A 72 31.17 -6.05 4.26
CA LEU A 72 30.56 -7.37 4.32
C LEU A 72 30.07 -7.74 5.73
N SER A 73 30.68 -7.19 6.79
CA SER A 73 30.22 -7.37 8.18
C SER A 73 28.86 -6.72 8.45
N ASP A 74 28.53 -5.69 7.67
CA ASP A 74 27.41 -4.78 7.92
C ASP A 74 26.25 -5.07 6.97
N PHE A 75 26.56 -5.68 5.84
CA PHE A 75 25.61 -6.11 4.82
C PHE A 75 24.51 -7.03 5.36
N ALA A 76 24.85 -8.16 5.98
CA ALA A 76 23.84 -9.09 6.50
C ALA A 76 22.95 -8.49 7.60
N PRO A 77 23.50 -7.74 8.59
CA PRO A 77 22.68 -6.97 9.53
C PRO A 77 21.70 -6.01 8.85
N PHE A 78 22.11 -5.27 7.82
CA PHE A 78 21.23 -4.37 7.09
C PHE A 78 20.09 -5.12 6.38
N LEU A 79 20.39 -6.18 5.63
CA LEU A 79 19.37 -6.99 4.95
C LEU A 79 18.34 -7.57 5.94
N LYS A 80 18.80 -8.00 7.12
CA LYS A 80 17.92 -8.50 8.18
C LYS A 80 16.98 -7.41 8.71
N ARG A 81 17.50 -6.19 8.92
CA ARG A 81 16.68 -5.03 9.30
C ARG A 81 15.61 -4.75 8.26
N LEU A 82 15.98 -4.69 6.98
CA LEU A 82 15.04 -4.48 5.88
C LEU A 82 13.94 -5.55 5.84
N SER A 83 14.29 -6.82 6.08
CA SER A 83 13.31 -7.93 6.09
C SER A 83 12.26 -7.84 7.19
N SER A 84 12.52 -7.11 8.28
CA SER A 84 11.52 -6.91 9.33
C SER A 84 10.38 -5.97 8.91
N GLN A 85 10.59 -5.17 7.86
CA GLN A 85 9.67 -4.13 7.41
C GLN A 85 8.95 -4.51 6.11
N VAL A 86 9.50 -5.45 5.33
CA VAL A 86 8.88 -5.99 4.12
C VAL A 86 8.05 -7.23 4.49
N THR A 87 6.73 -7.09 4.43
CA THR A 87 5.77 -8.08 4.97
C THR A 87 5.69 -9.42 4.22
N GLY A 88 6.26 -9.52 3.01
CA GLY A 88 6.22 -10.75 2.22
C GLY A 88 7.25 -10.79 1.10
N GLY A 89 7.61 -12.00 0.68
CA GLY A 89 8.53 -12.22 -0.45
C GLY A 89 10.01 -12.04 -0.13
N TYR A 90 10.35 -11.06 0.70
CA TYR A 90 11.71 -10.82 1.19
C TYR A 90 11.92 -11.46 2.58
N THR A 91 12.15 -12.78 2.59
CA THR A 91 12.20 -13.60 3.82
C THR A 91 13.62 -13.76 4.38
N ALA A 92 13.75 -14.31 5.59
CA ALA A 92 15.06 -14.66 6.16
C ALA A 92 15.90 -15.57 5.23
N LYS A 93 15.26 -16.47 4.47
CA LYS A 93 15.97 -17.30 3.47
C LYS A 93 16.57 -16.47 2.34
N VAL A 94 15.88 -15.39 1.93
CA VAL A 94 16.39 -14.47 0.92
C VAL A 94 17.57 -13.69 1.48
N VAL A 95 17.47 -13.22 2.74
CA VAL A 95 18.57 -12.55 3.45
C VAL A 95 19.81 -13.45 3.52
N ASP A 96 19.65 -14.69 3.99
CA ASP A 96 20.76 -15.65 4.10
C ASP A 96 21.38 -15.97 2.72
N HIS A 97 20.54 -16.08 1.68
CA HIS A 97 21.00 -16.32 0.32
C HIS A 97 21.82 -15.14 -0.23
N LEU A 98 21.34 -13.90 -0.07
CA LEU A 98 22.05 -12.70 -0.51
C LEU A 98 23.37 -12.51 0.23
N ALA A 99 23.37 -12.68 1.56
CA ALA A 99 24.59 -12.60 2.37
C ALA A 99 25.61 -13.69 1.99
N GLY A 100 25.15 -14.93 1.80
CA GLY A 100 25.99 -16.03 1.33
C GLY A 100 26.55 -15.76 -0.07
N LEU A 101 25.73 -15.22 -0.98
CA LEU A 101 26.17 -14.87 -2.33
C LEU A 101 27.26 -13.79 -2.29
N ALA A 102 27.05 -12.69 -1.57
CA ALA A 102 28.04 -11.60 -1.42
C ALA A 102 29.39 -12.10 -0.84
N SER A 103 29.34 -13.05 0.10
CA SER A 103 30.55 -13.63 0.69
C SER A 103 31.35 -14.52 -0.28
N THR A 104 30.68 -15.15 -1.25
CA THR A 104 31.29 -16.10 -2.20
C THR A 104 31.60 -15.49 -3.57
N MET A 105 31.10 -14.29 -3.85
CA MET A 105 31.42 -13.55 -5.07
C MET A 105 32.92 -13.25 -5.14
N LYS A 106 33.45 -13.29 -6.36
CA LYS A 106 34.81 -12.85 -6.67
C LYS A 106 34.83 -11.33 -6.85
N HIS A 107 36.00 -10.73 -6.74
CA HIS A 107 36.23 -9.32 -7.09
C HIS A 107 35.77 -9.04 -8.54
N GLU A 108 35.17 -7.87 -8.75
CA GLU A 108 34.54 -7.40 -10.01
C GLU A 108 33.39 -8.28 -10.51
N GLN A 109 32.83 -9.15 -9.66
CA GLN A 109 31.69 -9.96 -10.03
C GLN A 109 30.39 -9.22 -9.77
N GLU A 110 29.46 -9.30 -10.73
CA GLU A 110 28.09 -8.82 -10.58
C GLU A 110 27.08 -9.98 -10.61
N ARG A 111 26.00 -9.86 -9.81
CA ARG A 111 24.86 -10.77 -9.80
C ARG A 111 23.57 -9.97 -9.66
N SER A 112 22.54 -10.33 -10.42
CA SER A 112 21.20 -9.76 -10.29
C SER A 112 20.18 -10.86 -10.01
N LEU A 113 19.24 -10.58 -9.12
CA LEU A 113 18.22 -11.50 -8.64
C LEU A 113 16.87 -10.76 -8.60
N GLU A 114 15.83 -11.41 -9.09
CA GLU A 114 14.48 -10.86 -9.11
C GLU A 114 13.61 -11.52 -8.06
N TYR A 115 12.88 -10.70 -7.29
CA TYR A 115 11.95 -11.13 -6.27
C TYR A 115 10.61 -10.41 -6.43
N GLU A 116 9.55 -11.05 -5.93
CA GLU A 116 8.28 -10.36 -5.66
C GLU A 116 8.25 -10.05 -4.16
N ALA A 117 8.00 -8.80 -3.78
CA ALA A 117 7.91 -8.36 -2.39
C ALA A 117 6.50 -7.87 -2.07
N VAL A 118 6.12 -7.89 -0.79
CA VAL A 118 4.89 -7.26 -0.29
C VAL A 118 5.24 -6.10 0.61
N PHE A 119 5.00 -4.89 0.14
CA PHE A 119 5.25 -3.65 0.87
C PHE A 119 3.94 -2.89 1.06
N ARG A 120 3.61 -2.57 2.32
CA ARG A 120 2.35 -1.89 2.69
C ARG A 120 1.09 -2.56 2.11
N GLY A 121 1.09 -3.89 2.08
CA GLY A 121 -0.02 -4.70 1.56
C GLY A 121 -0.09 -4.79 0.03
N GLN A 122 0.82 -4.18 -0.71
CA GLN A 122 0.89 -4.25 -2.16
C GLN A 122 2.05 -5.13 -2.62
N ARG A 123 1.78 -6.01 -3.59
CA ARG A 123 2.81 -6.78 -4.28
C ARG A 123 3.57 -5.88 -5.25
N CYS A 124 4.88 -5.92 -5.21
CA CYS A 124 5.74 -5.14 -6.09
C CYS A 124 6.98 -5.94 -6.52
N PRO A 125 7.49 -5.70 -7.74
CA PRO A 125 8.77 -6.25 -8.16
C PRO A 125 9.92 -5.65 -7.33
N LEU A 126 10.90 -6.47 -6.99
CA LEU A 126 12.12 -6.10 -6.27
C LEU A 126 13.30 -6.80 -6.94
N ASN A 127 14.05 -6.05 -7.75
CA ASN A 127 15.25 -6.56 -8.40
C ASN A 127 16.48 -6.10 -7.62
N ILE A 128 17.30 -7.05 -7.18
CA ILE A 128 18.47 -6.82 -6.33
C ILE A 128 19.72 -7.16 -7.13
N GLY A 129 20.53 -6.15 -7.42
CA GLY A 129 21.88 -6.28 -7.95
C GLY A 129 22.90 -6.29 -6.83
N LEU A 130 23.93 -7.12 -6.94
CA LEU A 130 25.11 -7.15 -6.09
C LEU A 130 26.34 -7.00 -6.98
N PHE A 131 27.26 -6.11 -6.61
CA PHE A 131 28.55 -5.94 -7.25
C PHE A 131 29.65 -5.95 -6.20
N LYS A 132 30.68 -6.77 -6.39
CA LYS A 132 31.78 -6.90 -5.42
C LYS A 132 32.98 -6.08 -5.86
N ASP A 133 33.08 -4.87 -5.32
CA ASP A 133 34.14 -3.93 -5.63
C ASP A 133 35.48 -4.31 -4.98
N ASP A 134 35.49 -4.83 -3.75
CA ASP A 134 36.71 -5.31 -3.08
C ASP A 134 36.44 -6.62 -2.28
N ALA A 135 37.48 -7.19 -1.65
CA ALA A 135 37.41 -8.36 -0.80
C ALA A 135 36.44 -8.15 0.39
N GLU A 136 36.36 -6.94 0.92
CA GLU A 136 35.62 -6.61 2.15
C GLU A 136 34.37 -5.75 1.92
N GLU A 137 34.13 -5.28 0.69
CA GLU A 137 33.03 -4.38 0.35
C GLU A 137 32.09 -4.99 -0.71
N ILE A 138 30.79 -4.73 -0.58
CA ILE A 138 29.76 -5.10 -1.56
C ILE A 138 28.86 -3.89 -1.85
N THR A 139 28.68 -3.56 -3.12
CA THR A 139 27.67 -2.60 -3.57
C THR A 139 26.38 -3.34 -3.86
N ILE A 140 25.27 -2.83 -3.34
CA ILE A 140 23.92 -3.34 -3.57
C ILE A 140 23.08 -2.31 -4.32
N TYR A 141 22.32 -2.80 -5.30
CA TYR A 141 21.37 -2.03 -6.09
C TYR A 141 19.97 -2.60 -5.91
N PHE A 142 18.99 -1.76 -5.62
CA PHE A 142 17.58 -2.12 -5.55
C PHE A 142 16.83 -1.39 -6.65
N HIS A 143 16.23 -2.13 -7.58
CA HIS A 143 15.29 -1.57 -8.56
C HIS A 143 13.88 -2.01 -8.19
N THR A 144 13.05 -1.05 -7.81
CA THR A 144 11.73 -1.29 -7.22
C THR A 144 10.82 -0.08 -7.44
N PRO A 145 9.49 -0.17 -7.28
CA PRO A 145 8.64 1.01 -7.33
C PRO A 145 9.04 2.06 -6.29
N LYS A 146 8.87 3.34 -6.66
CA LYS A 146 9.28 4.51 -5.89
C LYS A 146 8.97 4.44 -4.37
N PRO A 147 7.77 4.05 -3.91
CA PRO A 147 7.49 4.01 -2.46
C PRO A 147 8.39 3.05 -1.67
N LEU A 148 8.83 1.94 -2.28
CA LEU A 148 9.75 1.00 -1.65
C LEU A 148 11.20 1.49 -1.79
N ALA A 149 11.57 2.12 -2.90
CA ALA A 149 12.91 2.72 -3.08
C ALA A 149 13.17 3.83 -2.05
N ASP A 150 12.24 4.79 -1.92
CA ASP A 150 12.35 5.89 -0.95
C ASP A 150 12.45 5.37 0.50
N PHE A 151 11.77 4.25 0.79
CA PHE A 151 11.88 3.58 2.09
C PHE A 151 13.24 2.92 2.30
N ILE A 152 13.77 2.22 1.30
CA ILE A 152 15.11 1.61 1.36
C ILE A 152 16.17 2.70 1.58
N ASP A 153 16.10 3.82 0.84
CA ASP A 153 17.02 4.96 1.02
C ASP A 153 17.00 5.47 2.47
N SER A 154 15.80 5.62 3.04
CA SER A 154 15.63 6.06 4.43
C SER A 154 16.21 5.06 5.44
N GLU A 155 16.07 3.75 5.19
CA GLU A 155 16.65 2.72 6.05
C GLU A 155 18.17 2.62 5.92
N ILE A 156 18.74 2.86 4.73
CA ILE A 156 20.18 2.94 4.51
C ILE A 156 20.75 4.09 5.34
N GLU A 157 20.18 5.29 5.23
CA GLU A 157 20.60 6.46 5.99
C GLU A 157 20.53 6.20 7.50
N ALA A 158 19.39 5.67 7.99
CA ALA A 158 19.22 5.37 9.40
C ALA A 158 20.20 4.31 9.91
N PHE A 159 20.52 3.30 9.10
CA PHE A 159 21.50 2.26 9.45
C PHE A 159 22.92 2.82 9.59
N PHE A 160 23.35 3.71 8.68
CA PHE A 160 24.68 4.33 8.79
C PHE A 160 24.80 5.28 9.97
N VAL A 161 23.78 6.11 10.21
CA VAL A 161 23.74 7.01 11.38
C VAL A 161 23.86 6.23 12.70
N GLU A 162 23.17 5.09 12.83
CA GLU A 162 23.25 4.23 14.02
C GLU A 162 24.65 3.65 14.26
N ARG A 163 25.46 3.52 13.20
CA ARG A 163 26.84 3.00 13.28
C ARG A 163 27.90 4.09 13.33
N GLY A 164 27.51 5.36 13.23
CA GLY A 164 28.43 6.50 13.21
C GLY A 164 29.25 6.59 11.93
N MET A 165 28.68 6.11 10.81
CA MET A 165 29.21 6.25 9.46
C MET A 165 28.62 7.46 8.75
#